data_AF-A0A816F6P5-F1
#
_entry.id   AF-A0A816F6P5-F1
#
_cell.length_a   1.000
_cell.length_b   1.000
_cell.length_c   1.000
_cell.angle_alpha   90.00
_cell.angle_beta   90.00
_cell.angle_gamma   90.00
#
_symmetry.space_group_name_H-M   'P 1'
#
loop_
_entity.id
_entity.type
_entity.pdbx_description
1 polymer ?
#
loop_
_entity_poly.entity_id
_entity_poly.type
_entity_poly.pdbx_seq_one_letter_code
_entity_poly.pdbx_strand_id
1 'polypeptide(L)'
;MFTDDKIFTRNGYFNPKNDVVWANNRNDENEHGGIHEREKYPVSIMVALGATWNGITFHFFFQRGERLNGKTYLDELLPFYKMGGDRLFGHQNWGFQQDG
;
A
#
# COMPACT_ATOMS: atom_id res chain seq x y z
N MET A 1 -20.15 -9.14 -3.92
CA MET A 1 -18.74 -8.75 -4.01
C MET A 1 -18.37 -8.12 -2.69
N PHE A 2 -17.43 -8.74 -1.98
CA PHE A 2 -16.86 -8.18 -0.76
C PHE A 2 -15.76 -7.22 -1.16
N THR A 3 -15.71 -6.03 -0.56
CA THR A 3 -14.70 -5.03 -0.87
C THR A 3 -14.03 -4.53 0.39
N ASP A 4 -12.74 -4.25 0.31
CA ASP A 4 -11.96 -3.68 1.40
C ASP A 4 -10.84 -2.80 0.84
N ASP A 5 -10.38 -1.86 1.65
CA ASP A 5 -9.20 -1.05 1.40
C ASP A 5 -8.16 -1.24 2.52
N LYS A 6 -6.90 -1.39 2.12
CA LYS A 6 -5.81 -1.71 3.03
C LYS A 6 -4.61 -0.82 2.78
N ILE A 7 -4.04 -0.29 3.86
CA ILE A 7 -2.76 0.40 3.83
C ILE A 7 -1.64 -0.63 4.01
N PHE A 8 -0.80 -0.75 2.98
CA PHE A 8 0.44 -1.50 3.04
C PHE A 8 1.58 -0.54 3.34
N THR A 9 2.18 -0.67 4.50
CA THR A 9 3.34 0.13 4.90
C THR A 9 4.60 -0.71 4.77
N ARG A 10 5.50 -0.31 3.87
CA ARG A 10 6.88 -0.77 3.93
C ARG A 10 7.58 0.05 5.00
N ASN A 11 7.66 -0.51 6.20
CA ASN A 11 8.65 -0.07 7.17
C ASN A 11 10.00 -0.25 6.48
N GLY A 12 10.77 0.83 6.34
CA GLY A 12 12.14 0.71 5.87
C GLY A 12 12.86 -0.27 6.79
N TYR A 13 13.09 -1.50 6.32
CA TYR A 13 13.96 -2.43 7.01
C TYR A 13 15.33 -1.79 6.99
N PHE A 14 15.67 -1.17 8.12
CA PHE A 14 17.05 -0.86 8.44
C PHE A 14 17.77 -2.22 8.49
N ASN A 15 18.68 -2.46 7.55
CA ASN A 15 19.72 -3.44 7.76
C ASN A 15 20.87 -2.68 8.44
N PRO A 16 21.11 -2.85 9.75
CA PRO A 16 22.26 -2.26 10.43
C PRO A 16 23.60 -2.63 9.78
N LYS A 17 23.63 -3.66 8.91
CA LYS A 17 24.82 -4.19 8.26
C LYS A 17 25.09 -3.66 6.86
N ASN A 18 24.34 -2.68 6.35
CA ASN A 18 24.58 -2.18 4.98
C ASN A 18 25.72 -1.16 4.88
N ASP A 19 26.12 -0.54 5.99
CA ASP A 19 27.24 0.42 6.04
C ASP A 19 28.37 -0.16 6.91
N VAL A 20 28.88 -1.36 6.57
CA VAL A 20 30.06 -1.91 7.26
C VAL A 20 31.28 -1.11 6.81
N VAL A 21 31.78 -0.25 7.71
CA VAL A 21 33.05 0.44 7.53
C VAL A 21 34.14 -0.38 8.21
N TRP A 22 35.21 -0.71 7.48
CA TRP A 22 36.40 -1.30 8.10
C TRP A 22 37.15 -0.21 8.84
N ALA A 23 37.18 -0.30 10.17
CA ALA A 23 37.88 0.64 11.04
C ALA A 23 38.73 -0.12 12.06
N ASN A 24 39.92 0.38 12.35
CA ASN A 24 40.85 -0.24 13.30
C ASN A 24 40.47 0.05 14.76
N ASN A 25 39.73 1.14 14.99
CA ASN A 25 39.21 1.55 16.29
C ASN A 25 38.01 2.48 16.13
N ARG A 26 37.38 2.86 17.25
CA ARG A 26 36.15 3.65 17.26
C ARG A 26 36.34 5.13 16.85
N ASN A 27 37.54 5.67 16.97
CA ASN A 27 37.84 7.02 16.48
C ASN A 27 37.96 7.01 14.95
N ASP A 28 38.60 5.97 14.40
CA ASP A 28 38.72 5.70 12.96
C ASP A 28 37.33 5.52 12.30
N GLU A 29 36.41 4.81 12.97
CA GLU A 29 35.01 4.68 12.54
C GLU A 29 34.28 6.03 12.43
N ASN A 30 34.46 6.92 13.42
CA ASN A 30 33.83 8.23 13.44
C ASN A 30 34.40 9.18 12.36
N GLU A 31 35.69 9.08 12.05
CA GLU A 31 36.32 9.86 10.97
C GLU A 31 35.84 9.42 9.57
N HIS A 32 35.48 8.14 9.41
CA HIS A 32 35.00 7.57 8.14
C HIS A 32 33.48 7.68 7.93
N GLY A 33 32.76 8.38 8.81
CA GLY A 33 31.33 8.68 8.66
C GLY A 33 30.43 8.23 9.81
N GLY A 34 30.93 7.40 10.73
CA GLY A 34 30.22 6.96 11.94
C GLY A 34 28.86 6.26 11.68
N ILE A 35 28.06 6.12 12.73
CA ILE A 35 26.69 5.60 12.63
C ILE A 35 25.80 6.68 12.01
N HIS A 36 25.35 6.46 10.78
CA HIS A 36 24.38 7.36 10.14
C HIS A 36 22.96 7.09 10.62
N GLU A 37 22.35 8.05 11.33
CA GLU A 37 20.91 8.12 11.46
C GLU A 37 20.30 8.58 10.13
N ARG A 38 19.73 7.64 9.36
CA ARG A 38 18.93 7.98 8.18
C ARG A 38 17.47 8.05 8.56
N GLU A 39 16.79 9.15 8.18
CA GLU A 39 15.36 9.32 8.39
C GLU A 39 14.59 8.15 7.79
N LYS A 40 13.86 7.43 8.65
CA LYS A 40 12.93 6.38 8.25
C LYS A 40 11.68 7.06 7.74
N TYR A 41 11.54 7.16 6.42
CA TYR A 41 10.29 7.51 5.79
C TYR A 41 9.51 6.22 5.50
N PRO A 42 8.57 5.79 6.37
CA PRO A 42 7.68 4.70 6.00
C PRO A 42 6.96 5.10 4.71
N VAL A 43 7.10 4.25 3.70
CA VAL A 43 6.35 4.41 2.45
C VAL A 43 5.11 3.55 2.59
N SER A 44 3.96 4.21 2.60
CA SER A 44 2.65 3.57 2.67
C SER A 44 1.93 3.74 1.35
N ILE A 45 1.27 2.69 0.90
CA ILE A 45 0.33 2.71 -0.22
C ILE A 45 -1.00 2.13 0.23
N MET A 46 -2.08 2.83 -0.06
CA MET A 46 -3.43 2.29 0.12
C MET A 46 -3.80 1.55 -1.15
N VAL A 47 -4.42 0.38 -1.00
CA VAL A 47 -4.89 -0.45 -2.11
C VAL A 47 -6.30 -0.91 -1.79
N ALA A 48 -7.18 -0.80 -2.78
CA ALA A 48 -8.54 -1.30 -2.69
C ALA A 48 -8.78 -2.42 -3.72
N LEU A 49 -9.57 -3.41 -3.33
CA LEU A 49 -9.96 -4.52 -4.22
C LEU A 49 -11.32 -5.11 -3.82
N GLY A 50 -11.97 -5.74 -4.81
CA GLY A 50 -13.16 -6.55 -4.62
C GLY A 50 -12.85 -8.03 -4.81
N ALA A 51 -13.44 -8.87 -3.97
CA ALA A 51 -13.37 -10.33 -4.06
C ALA A 51 -14.77 -10.94 -4.21
N THR A 52 -14.83 -11.99 -5.03
CA THR A 52 -16.05 -12.74 -5.36
C THR A 52 -15.72 -14.23 -5.48
N TRP A 53 -16.75 -15.07 -5.54
CA TRP A 53 -16.59 -16.49 -5.89
C TRP A 53 -15.97 -16.68 -7.29
N ASN A 54 -16.20 -15.76 -8.23
CA ASN A 54 -15.69 -15.82 -9.60
C ASN A 54 -14.26 -15.26 -9.75
N GLY A 55 -13.62 -14.82 -8.65
CA GLY A 55 -12.29 -14.22 -8.65
C GLY A 55 -12.27 -12.80 -8.06
N ILE A 56 -11.19 -12.07 -8.34
CA ILE A 56 -10.92 -10.73 -7.80
C ILE A 56 -11.01 -9.64 -8.88
N THR A 57 -11.31 -8.42 -8.47
CA THR A 57 -11.19 -7.24 -9.35
C THR A 57 -9.72 -6.96 -9.65
N PHE A 58 -9.46 -5.96 -10.49
CA PHE A 58 -8.12 -5.36 -10.51
C PHE A 58 -7.81 -4.70 -9.15
N HIS A 59 -6.59 -4.21 -8.99
CA HIS A 59 -6.18 -3.43 -7.81
C HIS A 59 -6.35 -1.94 -8.11
N PHE A 60 -7.01 -1.22 -7.21
CA PHE A 60 -7.04 0.24 -7.24
C PHE A 60 -5.94 0.76 -6.30
N PHE A 61 -4.99 1.50 -6.86
CA PHE A 61 -3.90 2.11 -6.12
C PHE A 61 -4.18 3.59 -5.91
N PHE A 62 -4.26 4.01 -4.66
CA PHE A 62 -4.37 5.43 -4.33
C PHE A 62 -3.03 6.14 -4.49
N GLN A 63 -3.06 7.44 -4.78
CA GLN A 63 -1.82 8.21 -4.84
C GLN A 63 -1.18 8.31 -3.44
N ARG A 64 0.14 8.50 -3.41
CA ARG A 64 0.89 8.59 -2.15
C ARG A 64 0.36 9.75 -1.29
N GLY A 65 -0.10 9.42 -0.08
CA GLY A 65 -0.63 10.40 0.87
C GLY A 65 -2.09 10.79 0.65
N GLU A 66 -2.73 10.24 -0.39
CA GLU A 66 -4.16 10.40 -0.60
C GLU A 66 -4.92 9.66 0.49
N ARG A 67 -5.85 10.36 1.15
CA ARG A 67 -6.80 9.76 2.07
C ARG A 67 -8.10 9.55 1.32
N LEU A 68 -8.67 8.35 1.44
CA LEU A 68 -10.03 8.08 0.97
C LEU A 68 -10.97 9.09 1.62
N ASN A 69 -11.59 9.92 0.79
CA ASN A 69 -12.64 10.85 1.19
C ASN A 69 -13.91 10.50 0.41
N GLY A 70 -15.06 11.02 0.85
CA GLY A 70 -16.35 10.69 0.23
C GLY A 70 -16.43 11.00 -1.26
N LYS A 71 -15.69 12.00 -1.75
CA LYS A 71 -15.66 12.35 -3.17
C LYS A 71 -14.84 11.34 -3.97
N THR A 72 -13.59 11.08 -3.59
CA THR A 72 -12.75 10.04 -4.24
C THR A 72 -13.44 8.68 -4.20
N TYR A 73 -14.14 8.37 -3.11
CA TYR A 73 -14.93 7.14 -3.00
C TYR A 73 -16.03 7.07 -4.07
N LEU A 74 -16.87 8.10 -4.17
CA LEU A 74 -18.02 8.10 -5.09
C LEU A 74 -17.62 8.26 -6.56
N ASP A 75 -16.62 9.09 -6.84
CA ASP A 75 -16.24 9.47 -8.20
C ASP A 75 -15.28 8.46 -8.84
N GLU A 76 -14.48 7.74 -8.04
CA GLU A 76 -13.41 6.87 -8.55
C GLU A 76 -13.56 5.42 -8.07
N LEU A 77 -13.65 5.20 -6.77
CA LEU A 77 -13.58 3.86 -6.20
C LEU A 77 -14.86 3.03 -6.44
N LEU A 78 -16.03 3.62 -6.23
CA LEU A 78 -17.31 2.94 -6.44
C LEU A 78 -17.53 2.56 -7.92
N PRO A 79 -17.26 3.43 -8.91
CA PRO A 79 -17.27 3.05 -10.33
C PRO A 79 -16.28 1.94 -10.66
N PHE A 80 -15.09 1.97 -10.05
CA PHE A 80 -14.10 0.90 -10.20
C PHE A 80 -14.63 -0.46 -9.71
N TYR A 81 -15.24 -0.49 -8.52
CA TYR A 81 -15.88 -1.70 -8.01
C TYR A 81 -17.03 -2.17 -8.88
N LYS A 82 -17.89 -1.26 -9.33
CA LYS A 82 -18.99 -1.61 -10.22
C LYS A 82 -18.48 -2.26 -11.50
N MET A 83 -17.47 -1.67 -12.14
CA MET A 83 -16.85 -2.23 -13.35
C MET A 83 -16.26 -3.62 -13.10
N GLY A 84 -15.58 -3.81 -11.96
CA GLY A 84 -15.04 -5.10 -11.55
C GLY A 84 -16.13 -6.16 -11.32
N GLY A 85 -17.21 -5.78 -10.64
CA GLY A 85 -18.37 -6.63 -10.41
C GLY A 85 -19.06 -7.03 -11.71
N ASP A 86 -19.38 -6.07 -12.57
CA ASP A 86 -20.02 -6.32 -13.87
C ASP A 86 -19.16 -7.25 -14.75
N ARG A 87 -17.83 -7.12 -14.70
CA ARG A 87 -16.92 -8.06 -15.38
C ARG A 87 -16.97 -9.47 -14.78
N LEU A 88 -16.96 -9.60 -13.46
CA LEU A 88 -16.87 -10.90 -12.77
C LEU A 88 -18.20 -11.66 -12.73
N PHE A 89 -19.34 -10.96 -12.75
CA PHE A 89 -20.68 -11.55 -12.74
C PHE A 89 -21.36 -11.56 -14.11
N GLY A 90 -20.84 -10.80 -15.09
CA GLY A 90 -21.39 -10.71 -16.43
C GLY A 90 -22.80 -10.10 -16.41
N HIS A 91 -23.79 -10.87 -16.88
CA HIS A 91 -25.19 -10.45 -16.95
C HIS A 91 -26.02 -10.74 -15.68
N GLN A 92 -25.39 -11.26 -14.62
CA GLN A 92 -26.09 -11.60 -13.39
C GLN A 92 -26.19 -10.38 -12.47
N ASN A 93 -27.32 -10.26 -11.78
CA ASN A 93 -27.42 -9.34 -10.65
C ASN A 93 -26.48 -9.77 -9.53
N TRP A 94 -25.82 -8.83 -8.91
CA TRP A 94 -24.85 -9.09 -7.85
C TRP A 94 -24.99 -8.07 -6.72
N GLY A 95 -24.72 -8.53 -5.49
CA GLY A 95 -24.75 -7.68 -4.31
C GLY A 95 -23.38 -7.03 -4.07
N PHE A 96 -23.37 -5.76 -3.67
CA PHE A 96 -22.18 -5.05 -3.22
C PHE A 96 -22.13 -5.06 -1.68
N GLN A 97 -21.00 -5.45 -1.10
CA GLN A 97 -20.78 -5.42 0.34
C GLN A 97 -19.49 -4.67 0.64
N GLN A 98 -19.58 -3.76 1.60
CA GLN A 98 -18.49 -2.99 2.18
C GLN A 98 -18.75 -2.80 3.68
N ASP A 99 -17.75 -2.30 4.40
CA ASP A 99 -17.93 -1.81 5.77
C ASP A 99 -18.72 -0.49 5.81
N GLY A 100 -19.37 -0.23 6.94
CA GLY A 100 -20.27 0.91 7.19
C GLY A 100 -19.61 2.05 7.95
#